data_AF-A0A380FHY5-F1
#
_entry.id   AF-A0A380FHY5-F1
#
_cell.length_a   1.000
_cell.length_b   1.000
_cell.length_c   1.000
_cell.angle_alpha   90.00
_cell.angle_beta   90.00
_cell.angle_gamma   90.00
#
_symmetry.space_group_name_H-M   'P 1'
#
loop_
_entity.id
_entity.type
_entity.pdbx_description
1 polymer ?
#
loop_
_entity_poly.entity_id
_entity_poly.type
_entity_poly.pdbx_seq_one_letter_code
_entity_poly.pdbx_strand_id
1 'polypeptide(L)'
;MIDISITKLRKPELRDRLAVRHGRYIEQDADDKKTFRFEREDLGLLVDFMAELFKEDGHKLIGIRGMPRVGKTESIVAASVCAHKRWLFISSTLIKQTVRSSLIKGEYDSDHVYIIDGAVTARESSQKHQDLVKEVMSLPAIKVVEHPDLFVETSDYEMKDFDYIIELRENKNQEIHYEEMKKQTVKSKKQFRL
;
A
#
# COMPACT_ATOMS: atom_id res chain seq x y z
N MET A 1 12.04 30.38 -38.85
CA MET A 1 12.83 30.19 -37.62
C MET A 1 11.80 29.96 -36.52
N ILE A 2 11.77 28.79 -35.87
CA ILE A 2 10.83 28.55 -34.76
C ILE A 2 11.51 29.07 -33.50
N ASP A 3 10.95 30.12 -32.93
CA ASP A 3 11.42 30.70 -31.67
C ASP A 3 10.70 29.97 -30.53
N ILE A 4 11.45 29.21 -29.72
CA ILE A 4 10.89 28.48 -28.57
C ILE A 4 11.05 29.38 -27.34
N SER A 5 9.95 29.95 -26.85
CA SER A 5 9.92 30.72 -25.62
C SER A 5 9.46 29.87 -24.43
N ILE A 6 10.25 29.82 -23.36
CA ILE A 6 9.87 29.15 -22.10
C ILE A 6 8.79 29.96 -21.40
N THR A 7 7.58 29.41 -21.25
CA THR A 7 6.45 30.08 -20.59
C THR A 7 6.40 29.82 -19.08
N LYS A 8 6.95 28.70 -18.61
CA LYS A 8 6.97 28.33 -17.19
C LYS A 8 8.08 27.32 -16.89
N LEU A 9 8.83 27.54 -15.82
CA LEU A 9 9.86 26.61 -15.32
C LEU A 9 9.68 26.42 -13.82
N ARG A 10 9.69 25.16 -13.36
CA ARG A 10 9.65 24.80 -11.93
C ARG A 10 10.63 23.67 -11.63
N LYS A 11 10.97 23.49 -10.34
CA LYS A 11 11.73 22.31 -9.91
C LYS A 11 10.91 21.04 -10.14
N PRO A 12 11.51 19.97 -10.72
CA PRO A 12 10.83 18.69 -10.90
C PRO A 12 10.47 18.04 -9.55
N GLU A 13 9.21 17.64 -9.43
CA GLU A 13 8.68 16.86 -8.32
C GLU A 13 8.93 15.37 -8.55
N LEU A 14 8.61 14.52 -7.56
CA LEU A 14 8.81 13.08 -7.64
C LEU A 14 8.20 12.47 -8.92
N ARG A 15 6.95 12.83 -9.23
CA ARG A 15 6.23 12.33 -10.40
C ARG A 15 6.92 12.69 -11.71
N ASP A 16 7.49 13.89 -11.81
CA ASP A 16 8.20 14.31 -13.02
C ASP A 16 9.46 13.48 -13.23
N ARG A 17 10.22 13.25 -12.15
CA ARG A 17 11.44 12.43 -12.19
C ARG A 17 11.13 11.00 -12.59
N LEU A 18 10.06 10.43 -12.03
CA LEU A 18 9.60 9.09 -12.37
C LEU A 18 9.08 9.00 -13.80
N ALA A 19 8.35 10.02 -14.27
CA ALA A 19 7.85 10.06 -15.64
C ALA A 19 8.98 10.11 -16.67
N VAL A 20 10.05 10.84 -16.39
CA VAL A 20 11.26 10.84 -17.24
C VAL A 20 11.95 9.48 -17.23
N ARG A 21 12.06 8.81 -16.07
CA ARG A 21 12.73 7.52 -15.95
C ARG A 21 11.98 6.38 -16.65
N HIS A 22 10.66 6.35 -16.51
CA HIS A 22 9.81 5.27 -17.01
C HIS A 22 9.13 5.59 -18.34
N GLY A 23 9.24 6.83 -18.82
CA GLY A 23 8.63 7.27 -20.09
C GLY A 23 7.11 7.42 -20.03
N ARG A 24 6.50 7.42 -18.84
CA ARG A 24 5.05 7.47 -18.62
C ARG A 24 4.67 8.25 -17.37
N TYR A 25 3.56 8.99 -17.43
CA TYR A 25 3.06 9.74 -16.29
C TYR A 25 2.22 8.86 -15.35
N ILE A 26 2.36 9.08 -14.04
CA ILE A 26 1.48 8.47 -13.04
C ILE A 26 0.13 9.18 -13.08
N GLU A 27 -0.94 8.42 -13.34
CA GLU A 27 -2.31 8.92 -13.25
C GLU A 27 -2.68 9.17 -11.79
N GLN A 28 -3.23 10.34 -11.51
CA GLN A 28 -3.73 10.74 -10.20
C GLN A 28 -5.22 11.01 -10.35
N ASP A 29 -6.01 10.59 -9.37
CA ASP A 29 -7.45 10.83 -9.42
C ASP A 29 -7.76 12.34 -9.44
N ALA A 30 -8.78 12.72 -10.21
CA ALA A 30 -9.14 14.11 -10.43
C ALA A 30 -9.76 14.75 -9.16
N ASP A 31 -10.52 13.97 -8.41
CA ASP A 31 -11.28 14.40 -7.24
C ASP A 31 -10.50 14.12 -5.94
N ASP A 32 -9.68 13.06 -5.92
CA ASP A 32 -8.85 12.66 -4.79
C ASP A 32 -7.35 12.68 -5.09
N LYS A 33 -6.69 13.80 -4.75
CA LYS A 33 -5.26 14.01 -5.01
C LYS A 33 -4.33 13.05 -4.27
N LYS A 34 -4.78 12.28 -3.28
CA LYS A 34 -3.93 11.25 -2.67
C LYS A 34 -4.05 9.89 -3.35
N THR A 35 -4.97 9.72 -4.30
CA THR A 35 -5.15 8.47 -5.04
C THR A 35 -4.33 8.46 -6.32
N PHE A 36 -3.44 7.46 -6.45
CA PHE A 36 -2.56 7.23 -7.59
C PHE A 36 -2.87 5.89 -8.24
N ARG A 37 -3.00 5.88 -9.57
CA ARG A 37 -3.37 4.69 -10.34
C ARG A 37 -2.19 4.16 -11.14
N PHE A 38 -2.04 2.84 -11.08
CA PHE A 38 -1.02 2.09 -11.79
C PHE A 38 -1.63 0.89 -12.47
N GLU A 39 -1.09 0.54 -13.63
CA GLU A 39 -1.39 -0.71 -14.32
C GLU A 39 -0.32 -1.76 -13.97
N ARG A 40 -0.67 -3.03 -14.08
CA ARG A 40 0.25 -4.13 -13.79
C ARG A 40 1.51 -4.09 -14.67
N GLU A 41 1.38 -3.63 -15.91
CA GLU A 41 2.52 -3.43 -16.80
C GLU A 41 3.52 -2.38 -16.27
N ASP A 42 3.07 -1.46 -15.42
CA ASP A 42 3.87 -0.40 -14.81
C ASP A 42 4.36 -0.77 -13.39
N LEU A 43 4.44 -2.06 -13.05
CA LEU A 43 4.90 -2.52 -11.73
C LEU A 43 6.26 -1.93 -11.32
N GLY A 44 7.19 -1.76 -12.26
CA GLY A 44 8.48 -1.13 -11.99
C GLY A 44 8.36 0.35 -11.58
N LEU A 45 7.45 1.10 -12.21
CA LEU A 45 7.16 2.48 -11.86
C LEU A 45 6.49 2.58 -10.48
N LEU A 46 5.57 1.66 -10.16
CA LEU A 46 4.96 1.56 -8.84
C LEU A 46 6.00 1.27 -7.76
N VAL A 47 6.93 0.33 -7.99
CA VAL A 47 8.00 -0.01 -7.05
C VAL A 47 8.89 1.20 -6.78
N ASP A 48 9.32 1.92 -7.82
CA ASP A 48 10.12 3.13 -7.67
C ASP A 48 9.36 4.23 -6.91
N PHE A 49 8.07 4.40 -7.20
CA PHE A 49 7.22 5.38 -6.52
C PHE A 49 7.11 5.09 -5.02
N MET A 50 6.75 3.86 -4.64
CA MET A 50 6.65 3.46 -3.24
C MET A 50 8.01 3.48 -2.54
N ALA A 51 9.09 3.11 -3.21
CA ALA A 51 10.43 3.16 -2.62
C ALA A 51 10.82 4.59 -2.25
N GLU A 52 10.41 5.60 -3.01
CA GLU A 52 10.64 7.01 -2.67
C GLU A 52 9.77 7.44 -1.47
N LEU A 53 8.51 6.99 -1.39
CA LEU A 53 7.67 7.23 -0.21
C LEU A 53 8.23 6.57 1.06
N PHE A 54 8.81 5.38 0.94
CA PHE A 54 9.34 4.62 2.08
C PHE A 54 10.64 5.21 2.65
N LYS A 55 11.32 6.08 1.89
CA LYS A 55 12.51 6.81 2.35
C LYS A 55 12.16 8.03 3.20
N GLU A 56 10.89 8.44 3.25
CA GLU A 56 10.46 9.53 4.10
C GLU A 56 10.52 9.13 5.58
N ASP A 57 10.93 10.06 6.43
CA ASP A 57 10.95 9.86 7.87
C ASP A 57 9.57 10.11 8.51
N GLY A 58 9.30 9.39 9.60
CA GLY A 58 8.11 9.60 10.42
C GLY A 58 6.90 8.78 9.99
N HIS A 59 5.71 9.27 10.36
CA HIS A 59 4.46 8.56 10.14
C HIS A 59 3.99 8.74 8.69
N LYS A 60 3.80 7.63 7.97
CA LYS A 60 3.02 7.59 6.73
C LYS A 60 2.08 6.40 6.71
N LEU A 61 0.82 6.65 6.37
CA LEU A 61 -0.19 5.62 6.19
C LEU A 61 -0.57 5.53 4.71
N ILE A 62 -0.20 4.41 4.09
CA ILE A 62 -0.39 4.16 2.66
C ILE A 62 -1.39 3.03 2.50
N GLY A 63 -2.44 3.24 1.71
CA GLY A 63 -3.41 2.22 1.37
C GLY A 63 -3.12 1.66 -0.01
N ILE A 64 -3.24 0.35 -0.21
CA ILE A 64 -3.16 -0.25 -1.53
C ILE A 64 -4.41 -1.07 -1.85
N ARG A 65 -4.99 -0.75 -3.00
CA ARG A 65 -6.18 -1.36 -3.59
C ARG A 65 -5.80 -2.06 -4.88
N GLY A 66 -6.61 -3.04 -5.26
CA GLY A 66 -6.41 -3.80 -6.49
C GLY A 66 -6.89 -5.22 -6.34
N MET A 67 -7.30 -5.84 -7.44
CA MET A 67 -7.82 -7.20 -7.44
C MET A 67 -6.79 -8.21 -6.88
N PRO A 68 -7.23 -9.37 -6.37
CA PRO A 68 -6.30 -10.40 -5.88
C PRO A 68 -5.26 -10.80 -6.95
N ARG A 69 -4.00 -11.01 -6.53
CA ARG A 69 -2.87 -11.44 -7.38
C ARG A 69 -2.42 -10.44 -8.46
N VAL A 70 -2.82 -9.17 -8.36
CA VAL A 70 -2.33 -8.10 -9.25
C VAL A 70 -0.90 -7.64 -8.93
N GLY A 71 -0.32 -8.07 -7.79
CA GLY A 71 1.06 -7.75 -7.40
C GLY A 71 1.21 -6.78 -6.22
N LYS A 72 0.16 -6.59 -5.41
CA LYS A 72 0.16 -5.64 -4.27
C LYS A 72 1.25 -5.96 -3.26
N THR A 73 1.23 -7.17 -2.69
CA THR A 73 2.21 -7.58 -1.69
C THR A 73 3.63 -7.62 -2.26
N GLU A 74 3.80 -8.14 -3.47
CA GLU A 74 5.09 -8.24 -4.15
C GLU A 74 5.71 -6.85 -4.38
N SER A 75 4.89 -5.87 -4.79
CA SER A 75 5.35 -4.50 -5.00
C SER A 75 5.74 -3.82 -3.68
N ILE A 76 5.01 -4.04 -2.58
CA ILE A 76 5.40 -3.52 -1.25
C ILE A 76 6.77 -4.07 -0.82
N VAL A 77 6.97 -5.38 -0.96
CA VAL A 77 8.23 -6.02 -0.58
C VAL A 77 9.36 -5.52 -1.47
N ALA A 78 9.16 -5.45 -2.79
CA ALA A 78 10.16 -4.93 -3.72
C ALA A 78 10.53 -3.47 -3.42
N ALA A 79 9.55 -2.62 -3.17
CA ALA A 79 9.77 -1.22 -2.80
C ALA A 79 10.52 -1.08 -1.47
N SER A 80 10.24 -1.94 -0.47
CA SER A 80 10.97 -1.97 0.80
C SER A 80 12.45 -2.28 0.57
N VAL A 81 12.76 -3.28 -0.27
CA VAL A 81 14.14 -3.61 -0.66
C VAL A 81 14.81 -2.43 -1.38
N CYS A 82 14.15 -1.82 -2.36
CA CYS A 82 14.65 -0.66 -3.10
C CYS A 82 14.89 0.57 -2.20
N ALA A 83 14.11 0.72 -1.14
CA ALA A 83 14.25 1.80 -0.15
C ALA A 83 15.28 1.49 0.94
N HIS A 84 15.90 0.30 0.93
CA HIS A 84 16.75 -0.21 2.01
C HIS A 84 16.04 -0.25 3.38
N LYS A 85 14.72 -0.50 3.38
CA LYS A 85 13.90 -0.66 4.58
C LYS A 85 13.66 -2.14 4.87
N ARG A 86 13.64 -2.50 6.15
CA ARG A 86 13.13 -3.81 6.59
C ARG A 86 11.61 -3.83 6.42
N TRP A 87 11.00 -4.98 6.18
CA TRP A 87 9.53 -5.11 6.10
C TRP A 87 9.02 -6.12 7.10
N LEU A 88 7.83 -5.87 7.65
CA LEU A 88 7.23 -6.73 8.65
C LEU A 88 5.74 -6.91 8.42
N PHE A 89 5.32 -8.15 8.20
CA PHE A 89 3.90 -8.49 8.10
C PHE A 89 3.29 -8.60 9.50
N ILE A 90 2.38 -7.68 9.81
CA ILE A 90 1.50 -7.73 10.97
C ILE A 90 0.31 -8.65 10.68
N SER A 91 -0.26 -8.51 9.48
CA SER A 91 -1.24 -9.44 8.92
C SER A 91 -1.02 -9.63 7.42
N SER A 92 -1.26 -10.84 6.90
CA SER A 92 -1.15 -11.13 5.46
C SER A 92 -1.92 -12.40 5.06
N THR A 93 -2.52 -12.38 3.87
CA THR A 93 -3.08 -13.58 3.22
C THR A 93 -2.03 -14.45 2.50
N LEU A 94 -0.88 -13.91 2.10
CA LEU A 94 0.09 -14.56 1.22
C LEU A 94 1.09 -15.48 1.94
N ILE A 95 1.50 -15.14 3.16
CA ILE A 95 2.46 -15.92 3.94
C ILE A 95 1.72 -16.61 5.08
N LYS A 96 1.39 -17.91 4.93
CA LYS A 96 0.82 -18.78 5.99
C LYS A 96 -0.31 -18.16 6.84
N GLN A 97 -1.14 -17.26 6.29
CA GLN A 97 -2.10 -16.47 7.09
C GLN A 97 -1.42 -15.87 8.35
N THR A 98 -0.34 -15.12 8.15
CA THR A 98 0.37 -14.48 9.26
C THR A 98 -0.59 -13.53 9.95
N VAL A 99 -0.81 -13.75 11.24
CA VAL A 99 -1.48 -12.84 12.16
C VAL A 99 -0.60 -12.77 13.39
N ARG A 100 0.04 -11.62 13.60
CA ARG A 100 0.89 -11.40 14.77
C ARG A 100 0.07 -10.90 15.95
N SER A 101 0.51 -11.23 17.16
CA SER A 101 -0.09 -10.77 18.42
C SER A 101 0.87 -9.99 19.30
N SER A 102 2.13 -9.87 18.88
CA SER A 102 3.15 -9.00 19.46
C SER A 102 4.32 -8.82 18.48
N LEU A 103 5.18 -7.85 18.76
CA LEU A 103 6.51 -7.73 18.14
C LEU A 103 7.60 -8.08 19.16
N ILE A 104 8.74 -8.58 18.68
CA ILE A 104 9.91 -8.82 19.53
C ILE A 104 10.77 -7.56 19.66
N LYS A 105 11.67 -7.56 20.66
CA LYS A 105 12.63 -6.47 20.88
C LYS A 105 13.48 -6.25 19.62
N GLY A 106 13.45 -5.03 19.08
CA GLY A 106 14.14 -4.65 17.84
C GLY A 106 13.26 -4.59 16.58
N GLU A 107 12.02 -5.09 16.66
CA GLU A 107 11.02 -4.92 15.58
C GLU A 107 10.22 -3.62 15.69
N TYR A 108 10.30 -2.91 16.83
CA TYR A 108 9.74 -1.56 17.02
C TYR A 108 10.77 -0.52 16.57
N ASP A 109 10.78 -0.18 15.28
CA ASP A 109 11.84 0.63 14.68
C ASP A 109 11.31 1.33 13.42
N SER A 110 11.58 2.63 13.30
CA SER A 110 11.14 3.49 12.19
C SER A 110 11.74 3.13 10.83
N ASP A 111 12.73 2.25 10.81
CA ASP A 111 13.34 1.70 9.61
C ASP A 111 12.60 0.47 9.05
N HIS A 112 11.46 0.11 9.67
CA HIS A 112 10.56 -0.90 9.14
C HIS A 112 9.38 -0.29 8.37
N VAL A 113 8.97 -1.00 7.31
CA VAL A 113 7.65 -0.88 6.69
C VAL A 113 6.75 -1.95 7.30
N TYR A 114 5.71 -1.52 8.02
CA TYR A 114 4.73 -2.43 8.61
C TYR A 114 3.59 -2.69 7.63
N ILE A 115 3.30 -3.96 7.37
CA ILE A 115 2.32 -4.38 6.37
C ILE A 115 1.13 -5.01 7.06
N ILE A 116 -0.06 -4.48 6.78
CA ILE A 116 -1.34 -4.89 7.36
C ILE A 116 -2.27 -5.28 6.21
N ASP A 117 -2.91 -6.44 6.30
CA ASP A 117 -4.01 -6.80 5.41
C ASP A 117 -5.34 -6.52 6.12
N GLY A 118 -6.03 -5.46 5.68
CA GLY A 118 -7.31 -5.03 6.23
C GLY A 118 -8.38 -6.11 6.20
N ALA A 119 -8.35 -6.99 5.20
CA ALA A 119 -9.30 -8.10 5.12
C ALA A 119 -9.06 -9.15 6.21
N VAL A 120 -7.80 -9.38 6.58
CA VAL A 120 -7.40 -10.33 7.62
C VAL A 120 -7.66 -9.72 9.00
N THR A 121 -7.21 -8.48 9.22
CA THR A 121 -7.36 -7.77 10.49
C THR A 121 -8.83 -7.56 10.86
N ALA A 122 -9.69 -7.21 9.90
CA ALA A 122 -11.14 -7.05 10.13
C ALA A 122 -11.85 -8.33 10.60
N ARG A 123 -11.27 -9.50 10.33
CA ARG A 123 -11.86 -10.81 10.66
C ARG A 123 -11.25 -11.43 11.90
N GLU A 124 -10.13 -10.89 12.36
CA GLU A 124 -9.39 -11.42 13.47
C GLU A 124 -10.07 -11.02 14.79
N SER A 125 -10.53 -12.01 15.55
CA SER A 125 -11.21 -11.79 16.84
C SER A 125 -10.25 -11.71 18.03
N SER A 126 -8.95 -11.97 17.82
CA SER A 126 -7.92 -11.84 18.85
C SER A 126 -7.70 -10.38 19.24
N GLN A 127 -8.05 -10.04 20.48
CA GLN A 127 -7.79 -8.70 21.04
C GLN A 127 -6.30 -8.33 20.98
N LYS A 128 -5.39 -9.30 21.18
CA LYS A 128 -3.95 -9.06 21.11
C LYS A 128 -3.49 -8.60 19.72
N HIS A 129 -4.13 -9.09 18.66
CA HIS A 129 -3.83 -8.61 17.32
C HIS A 129 -4.29 -7.16 17.13
N GLN A 130 -5.48 -6.83 17.62
CA GLN A 130 -6.03 -5.47 17.56
C GLN A 130 -5.16 -4.50 18.36
N ASP A 131 -4.70 -4.90 19.54
CA ASP A 131 -3.78 -4.11 20.36
C ASP A 131 -2.44 -3.88 19.64
N LEU A 132 -1.87 -4.93 19.03
CA LEU A 132 -0.66 -4.81 18.22
C LEU A 132 -0.85 -3.85 17.04
N VAL A 133 -1.98 -3.90 16.33
CA VAL A 133 -2.26 -2.96 15.24
C VAL A 133 -2.27 -1.53 15.78
N LYS A 134 -2.93 -1.26 16.91
CA LYS A 134 -2.95 0.08 17.54
C LYS A 134 -1.54 0.54 17.94
N GLU A 135 -0.73 -0.34 18.52
CA GLU A 135 0.67 -0.06 18.83
C GLU A 135 1.46 0.33 17.58
N VAL A 136 1.41 -0.49 16.53
CA VAL A 136 2.11 -0.24 15.26
C VAL A 136 1.67 1.06 14.62
N MET A 137 0.36 1.36 14.64
CA MET A 137 -0.17 2.58 14.06
C MET A 137 0.36 3.84 14.78
N SER A 138 0.66 3.75 16.08
CA SER A 138 1.24 4.86 16.85
C SER A 138 2.72 5.14 16.57
N LEU A 139 3.44 4.22 15.92
CA LEU A 139 4.87 4.37 15.65
C LEU A 139 5.12 5.46 14.59
N PRO A 140 6.22 6.24 14.66
CA PRO A 140 6.63 7.17 13.62
C PRO A 140 7.31 6.42 12.46
N ALA A 141 6.58 5.51 11.82
CA ALA A 141 7.06 4.64 10.75
C ALA A 141 6.06 4.58 9.58
N ILE A 142 6.51 3.97 8.48
CA ILE A 142 5.70 3.68 7.30
C ILE A 142 4.79 2.48 7.58
N LYS A 143 3.49 2.62 7.30
CA LYS A 143 2.51 1.53 7.33
C LYS A 143 1.87 1.43 5.96
N VAL A 144 1.79 0.20 5.45
CA VAL A 144 1.05 -0.11 4.25
C VAL A 144 -0.12 -1.02 4.59
N VAL A 145 -1.34 -0.57 4.29
CA VAL A 145 -2.57 -1.34 4.48
C VAL A 145 -3.07 -1.82 3.14
N GLU A 146 -3.01 -3.14 2.90
CA GLU A 146 -3.76 -3.75 1.82
C GLU A 146 -5.24 -3.80 2.17
N HIS A 147 -6.11 -3.58 1.19
CA HIS A 147 -7.56 -3.54 1.41
C HIS A 147 -7.97 -2.46 2.44
N PRO A 148 -7.55 -1.19 2.28
CA PRO A 148 -7.80 -0.13 3.26
C PRO A 148 -9.30 0.06 3.54
N ASP A 149 -10.15 -0.17 2.55
CA ASP A 149 -11.61 -0.12 2.69
C ASP A 149 -12.16 -1.08 3.75
N LEU A 150 -11.56 -2.27 3.88
CA LEU A 150 -11.95 -3.26 4.89
C LEU A 150 -11.35 -2.94 6.26
N PHE A 151 -10.18 -2.31 6.27
CA PHE A 151 -9.52 -1.89 7.50
C PHE A 151 -10.33 -0.79 8.21
N VAL A 152 -10.80 0.22 7.47
CA VAL A 152 -11.59 1.33 8.04
C VAL A 152 -12.97 0.91 8.52
N GLU A 153 -13.55 -0.16 7.97
CA GLU A 153 -14.85 -0.70 8.43
C GLU A 153 -14.82 -1.23 9.87
N THR A 154 -13.63 -1.57 10.39
CA THR A 154 -13.46 -2.27 11.66
C THR A 154 -12.45 -1.61 12.60
N SER A 155 -11.90 -0.46 12.22
CA SER A 155 -10.93 0.29 13.00
C SER A 155 -11.41 1.71 13.28
N ASP A 156 -10.70 2.42 14.13
CA ASP A 156 -10.97 3.84 14.44
C ASP A 156 -10.42 4.80 13.36
N TYR A 157 -9.92 4.26 12.24
CA TYR A 157 -9.37 5.02 11.13
C TYR A 157 -10.40 5.22 10.02
N GLU A 158 -10.32 6.35 9.35
CA GLU A 158 -11.11 6.68 8.19
C GLU A 158 -10.23 6.74 6.93
N MET A 159 -10.85 6.61 5.75
CA MET A 159 -10.13 6.75 4.48
C MET A 159 -9.39 8.10 4.37
N LYS A 160 -9.84 9.15 5.06
CA LYS A 160 -9.19 10.47 5.08
C LYS A 160 -7.81 10.44 5.76
N ASP A 161 -7.57 9.52 6.70
CA ASP A 161 -6.34 9.43 7.49
C ASP A 161 -5.17 8.85 6.70
N PHE A 162 -5.44 8.23 5.55
CA PHE A 162 -4.42 7.77 4.62
C PHE A 162 -3.77 8.95 3.90
N ASP A 163 -2.44 9.00 3.92
CA ASP A 163 -1.64 9.98 3.19
C ASP A 163 -1.64 9.71 1.68
N TYR A 164 -1.65 8.42 1.32
CA TYR A 164 -1.64 7.94 -0.07
C TYR A 164 -2.58 6.75 -0.22
N ILE A 165 -3.30 6.70 -1.34
CA ILE A 165 -4.01 5.53 -1.81
C ILE A 165 -3.44 5.13 -3.17
N ILE A 166 -3.04 3.88 -3.30
CA ILE A 166 -2.49 3.30 -4.52
C ILE A 166 -3.53 2.33 -5.07
N GLU A 167 -3.91 2.50 -6.32
CA GLU A 167 -4.76 1.56 -7.06
C GLU A 167 -3.93 0.83 -8.10
N LEU A 168 -3.71 -0.47 -7.89
CA LEU A 168 -3.04 -1.33 -8.85
C LEU A 168 -4.07 -2.15 -9.62
N ARG A 169 -4.13 -1.93 -10.93
CA ARG A 169 -5.11 -2.52 -11.84
C ARG A 169 -4.41 -3.46 -12.83
N GLU A 170 -5.10 -4.50 -13.27
CA GLU A 170 -4.59 -5.37 -14.34
C GLU A 170 -4.50 -4.62 -15.68
N ASN A 171 -5.43 -3.69 -15.92
CA ASN A 171 -5.46 -2.78 -17.05
C ASN A 171 -6.25 -1.52 -16.69
N LYS A 172 -6.14 -0.46 -17.50
CA LYS A 172 -6.81 0.84 -17.29
C LYS A 172 -8.30 0.76 -16.93
N ASN A 173 -9.02 -0.15 -17.57
CA ASN A 173 -10.48 -0.27 -17.48
C ASN A 173 -10.95 -1.19 -16.36
N GLN A 174 -10.04 -1.85 -15.63
CA GLN A 174 -10.43 -2.72 -14.53
C GLN A 174 -11.03 -1.90 -13.39
N GLU A 175 -12.29 -2.19 -13.08
CA GLU A 175 -12.94 -1.73 -11.86
C GLU A 175 -12.48 -2.57 -10.66
N ILE A 176 -12.23 -1.91 -9.54
CA ILE A 176 -11.85 -2.56 -8.29
C ILE A 176 -13.13 -2.78 -7.47
N HIS A 177 -13.64 -4.01 -7.46
CA HIS A 177 -14.89 -4.35 -6.77
C HIS A 177 -14.65 -4.83 -5.33
N TYR A 178 -14.77 -3.93 -4.35
CA TYR A 178 -14.51 -4.20 -2.93
C TYR A 178 -15.38 -5.31 -2.32
N GLU A 179 -16.66 -5.39 -2.71
CA GLU A 179 -17.61 -6.43 -2.29
C GLU A 179 -17.14 -7.85 -2.67
N GLU A 180 -16.49 -7.99 -3.82
CA GLU A 180 -15.97 -9.28 -4.28
C GLU A 180 -14.70 -9.68 -3.53
N MET A 181 -13.88 -8.71 -3.15
CA MET A 181 -12.71 -8.93 -2.30
C MET A 181 -13.12 -9.49 -0.93
N LYS A 182 -14.20 -8.97 -0.33
CA LYS A 182 -14.79 -9.57 0.88
C LYS A 182 -15.12 -11.04 0.67
N LYS A 183 -15.78 -11.41 -0.43
CA LYS A 183 -16.24 -12.78 -0.70
C LYS A 183 -15.10 -13.78 -0.95
N GLN A 184 -14.02 -13.36 -1.63
CA GLN A 184 -12.92 -14.28 -1.96
C GLN A 184 -12.03 -14.62 -0.76
N THR A 185 -11.76 -13.67 0.13
CA THR A 185 -11.06 -13.95 1.39
C THR A 185 -11.87 -14.90 2.28
N VAL A 186 -13.21 -14.96 2.15
CA VAL A 186 -14.07 -15.94 2.87
C VAL A 186 -13.91 -17.36 2.31
N LYS A 187 -13.75 -17.51 0.99
CA LYS A 187 -13.64 -18.82 0.33
C LYS A 187 -12.31 -19.54 0.62
N SER A 188 -11.19 -18.82 0.77
CA SER A 188 -9.89 -19.46 1.07
C SER A 188 -9.93 -20.29 2.36
N LYS A 189 -10.78 -19.94 3.34
CA LYS A 189 -10.97 -20.70 4.59
C LYS A 189 -11.67 -22.06 4.41
N LYS A 190 -12.52 -22.23 3.38
CA LYS A 190 -13.25 -23.50 3.17
C LYS A 190 -12.39 -24.57 2.50
N GLN A 191 -11.34 -24.18 1.77
CA GLN A 191 -10.54 -25.14 1.00
C GLN A 191 -9.43 -25.83 1.83
N PHE A 192 -9.14 -25.33 3.03
CA PHE A 192 -8.11 -25.90 3.93
C PHE A 192 -8.69 -26.48 5.24
N ARG A 193 -10.01 -26.72 5.28
CA ARG A 193 -10.71 -27.39 6.39
C ARG A 193 -11.21 -28.80 6.02
N LEU A 194 -10.62 -29.41 4.98
CA LEU A 194 -10.80 -30.82 4.63
C LEU A 194 -9.54 -31.60 4.98
#